data_AF-A0A971G1A6-F1
#
_entry.id   AF-A0A971G1A6-F1
#
_cell.length_a   1.000
_cell.length_b   1.000
_cell.length_c   1.000
_cell.angle_alpha   90.00
_cell.angle_beta   90.00
_cell.angle_gamma   90.00
#
_symmetry.space_group_name_H-M   'P 1'
#
loop_
_entity.id
_entity.type
_entity.pdbx_description
1 polymer ?
#
loop_
_entity_poly.entity_id
_entity_poly.type
_entity_poly.pdbx_seq_one_letter_code
_entity_poly.pdbx_strand_id
1 'polypeptide(L)'
;MKSTTITLGVCFGFFLLCALSMGNRMYLLISLILLISCGLAYLSIRSAEKSVKVNHSLSSTRVNRGDMVSMEVGVSHKGVLPIAPVALKMRATSNTPAATIHLTQLGRRAQRVVHKFSADHVGAMLPGVDSYTVADVFGFFQKVHKPDMMGSELLVLPVPFDVEPLTFAAGDMGVETMKRAMEDPSSPSDFRQYQQGDPLKRIHWKMSARKREIMVRQFEEPALPDALVLVDTSPPHLNTGIPPEKTPFLQDALLETAASVVSCQIRQDNPVRLPLMGDRPMEYNGHMGLPVLLEELARCNFVKTEGFEKVLMMQMGELRKTGAVVIITTRLTSTLVDLIVRMKRMGPNVRLYLVTFVPESSSTQPHVARLQQGGVEVNYVTPQG
;
A
#
# COMPACT_ATOMS: atom_id res chain seq x y z
N MET A 1 15.90 -31.79 18.72
CA MET A 1 15.88 -32.45 17.40
C MET A 1 17.10 -33.32 17.12
N LYS A 2 18.34 -32.79 17.06
CA LYS A 2 19.55 -33.63 16.97
C LYS A 2 19.66 -34.62 18.15
N SER A 3 19.24 -34.19 19.35
CA SER A 3 19.26 -35.04 20.54
C SER A 3 18.41 -36.30 20.41
N THR A 4 17.18 -36.25 19.89
CA THR A 4 16.28 -37.43 19.83
C THR A 4 16.80 -38.51 18.87
N THR A 5 17.31 -38.11 17.70
CA THR A 5 17.91 -39.04 16.71
C THR A 5 19.23 -39.61 17.20
N ILE A 6 20.04 -38.81 17.90
CA ILE A 6 21.28 -39.28 18.53
C ILE A 6 20.95 -40.27 19.66
N THR A 7 19.97 -39.97 20.52
CA THR A 7 19.53 -40.87 21.59
C THR A 7 19.00 -42.18 21.02
N LEU A 8 18.20 -42.14 19.95
CA LEU A 8 17.73 -43.36 19.26
C LEU A 8 18.90 -44.19 18.70
N GLY A 9 19.88 -43.52 18.07
CA GLY A 9 21.08 -44.17 17.55
C GLY A 9 21.95 -44.81 18.64
N VAL A 10 22.09 -44.13 19.79
CA VAL A 10 22.80 -44.65 20.97
C VAL A 10 22.05 -45.84 21.57
N CYS A 11 20.72 -45.76 21.72
CA CYS A 11 19.91 -46.88 22.19
C CYS A 11 20.00 -48.08 21.23
N PHE A 12 19.90 -47.85 19.92
CA PHE A 12 20.06 -48.91 18.91
C PHE A 12 21.44 -49.57 19.00
N GLY A 13 22.51 -48.78 19.08
CA GLY A 13 23.89 -49.29 19.22
C GLY A 13 24.12 -50.05 20.52
N PHE A 14 23.56 -49.57 21.64
CA PHE A 14 23.63 -50.25 22.93
C PHE A 14 22.92 -51.61 22.90
N PHE A 15 21.68 -51.67 22.43
CA PHE A 15 20.94 -52.94 22.34
C PHE A 15 21.56 -53.91 21.34
N LEU A 16 22.12 -53.41 20.23
CA LEU A 16 22.85 -54.25 19.26
C LEU A 16 24.13 -54.84 19.88
N LEU A 17 24.89 -54.04 20.63
CA LEU A 17 26.10 -54.50 21.29
C LEU A 17 25.80 -55.53 22.39
N CYS A 18 24.74 -55.30 23.20
CA CYS A 18 24.26 -56.28 24.17
C CYS A 18 23.76 -57.57 23.49
N ALA A 19 23.08 -57.47 22.34
CA ALA A 19 22.64 -58.64 21.57
C ALA A 19 23.82 -59.49 21.06
N LEU A 20 24.86 -58.84 20.53
CA LEU A 20 26.06 -59.50 20.03
C LEU A 20 26.92 -60.09 21.17
N SER A 21 26.95 -59.44 22.33
CA SER A 21 27.72 -59.89 23.49
C SER A 21 27.06 -61.03 24.27
N MET A 22 25.75 -60.97 24.52
CA MET A 22 25.03 -62.01 25.28
C MET A 22 24.37 -63.10 24.41
N GLY A 23 24.26 -62.90 23.10
CA GLY A 23 23.60 -63.84 22.18
C GLY A 23 22.07 -63.97 22.39
N ASN A 24 21.46 -63.07 23.17
CA ASN A 24 20.05 -63.14 23.51
C ASN A 24 19.15 -62.57 22.38
N ARG A 25 18.19 -63.38 21.91
CA ARG A 25 17.25 -63.04 20.83
C ARG A 25 16.38 -61.83 21.14
N MET A 26 16.09 -61.54 22.42
CA MET A 26 15.23 -60.42 22.81
C MET A 26 15.86 -59.06 22.49
N TYR A 27 17.17 -58.90 22.73
CA TYR A 27 17.87 -57.65 22.42
C TYR A 27 18.01 -57.44 20.91
N LEU A 28 18.15 -58.52 20.14
CA LEU A 28 18.15 -58.47 18.67
C LEU A 28 16.80 -58.00 18.13
N LEU A 29 15.68 -58.52 18.66
CA LEU A 29 14.33 -58.09 18.27
C LEU A 29 14.09 -56.60 18.56
N ILE A 30 14.53 -56.09 19.72
CA ILE A 30 14.40 -54.66 20.07
C ILE A 30 15.22 -53.80 19.10
N SER A 31 16.47 -54.19 18.83
CA SER A 31 17.34 -53.52 17.86
C SER A 31 16.69 -53.49 16.46
N LEU A 32 16.13 -54.61 16.01
CA LEU A 32 15.43 -54.72 14.73
C LEU A 32 14.17 -53.82 14.67
N ILE A 33 13.36 -53.77 15.73
CA ILE A 33 12.18 -52.90 15.80
C ILE A 33 12.59 -51.42 15.72
N LEU A 34 13.66 -51.02 16.42
CA LEU A 34 14.19 -49.66 16.34
C LEU A 34 14.68 -49.32 14.93
N LEU A 35 15.35 -50.25 14.26
CA LEU A 35 15.81 -50.10 12.87
C LEU A 35 14.62 -49.94 11.90
N ILE A 36 13.62 -50.82 12.01
CA ILE A 36 12.40 -50.78 11.18
C ILE A 36 11.63 -49.48 11.44
N SER A 37 11.47 -49.06 12.69
CA SER A 37 10.80 -47.82 13.06
C SER A 37 11.52 -46.60 12.47
N CYS A 38 12.85 -46.54 12.55
CA CYS A 38 13.66 -45.49 11.93
C CYS A 38 13.51 -45.48 10.40
N GLY A 39 13.53 -46.65 9.76
CA GLY A 39 13.31 -46.80 8.32
C GLY A 39 11.92 -46.32 7.88
N LEU A 40 10.87 -46.71 8.61
CA LEU A 40 9.49 -46.27 8.36
C LEU A 40 9.33 -44.76 8.59
N ALA A 41 9.95 -44.21 9.65
CA ALA A 41 9.95 -42.78 9.92
C ALA A 41 10.60 -42.00 8.76
N TYR A 42 11.75 -42.45 8.28
CA TYR A 42 12.44 -41.85 7.15
C TYR A 42 11.62 -41.92 5.85
N LEU A 43 11.05 -43.08 5.54
CA LEU A 43 10.19 -43.28 4.37
C LEU A 43 8.91 -42.41 4.46
N SER A 44 8.34 -42.26 5.66
CA SER A 44 7.15 -41.43 5.86
C SER A 44 7.39 -39.98 5.48
N ILE A 45 8.54 -39.41 5.87
CA ILE A 45 8.88 -38.02 5.54
C ILE A 45 9.24 -37.85 4.07
N ARG A 46 10.03 -38.78 3.50
CA ARG A 46 10.33 -38.78 2.06
C ARG A 46 9.04 -38.84 1.22
N SER A 47 8.06 -39.62 1.65
CA SER A 47 6.73 -39.67 1.03
C SER A 47 6.00 -38.34 1.24
N ALA A 48 6.00 -37.81 2.45
CA ALA A 48 5.34 -36.56 2.81
C ALA A 48 5.84 -35.37 1.98
N GLU A 49 7.16 -35.24 1.79
CA GLU A 49 7.78 -34.18 0.99
C GLU A 49 7.22 -34.10 -0.43
N LYS A 50 6.89 -35.25 -1.04
CA LYS A 50 6.39 -35.32 -2.41
C LYS A 50 4.86 -35.20 -2.51
N SER A 51 4.16 -35.51 -1.43
CA SER A 51 2.70 -35.73 -1.46
C SER A 51 1.91 -34.71 -0.66
N VAL A 52 2.54 -33.99 0.28
CA VAL A 52 1.93 -32.86 0.98
C VAL A 52 1.88 -31.66 0.04
N LYS A 53 0.67 -31.16 -0.19
CA LYS A 53 0.42 -29.90 -0.88
C LYS A 53 -0.36 -28.98 0.03
N VAL A 54 0.14 -27.77 0.20
CA VAL A 54 -0.50 -26.69 0.94
C VAL A 54 -1.01 -25.70 -0.09
N ASN A 55 -2.32 -25.52 -0.14
CA ASN A 55 -2.98 -24.51 -0.95
C ASN A 55 -3.67 -23.53 0.00
N HIS A 56 -3.84 -22.30 -0.46
CA HIS A 56 -4.67 -21.33 0.23
C HIS A 56 -5.53 -20.58 -0.78
N SER A 57 -6.65 -20.07 -0.30
CA SER A 57 -7.56 -19.23 -1.06
C SER A 57 -8.08 -18.12 -0.16
N LEU A 58 -8.06 -16.91 -0.69
CA LEU A 58 -8.64 -15.75 -0.04
C LEU A 58 -10.09 -15.60 -0.48
N SER A 59 -10.95 -15.14 0.43
CA SER A 59 -12.35 -14.78 0.12
C SER A 59 -12.45 -13.64 -0.89
N SER A 60 -11.55 -12.65 -0.78
CA SER A 60 -11.39 -11.56 -1.74
C SER A 60 -9.92 -11.18 -1.86
N THR A 61 -9.52 -10.67 -3.02
CA THR A 61 -8.19 -10.08 -3.27
C THR A 61 -8.15 -8.58 -2.98
N ARG A 62 -9.32 -7.93 -2.87
CA ARG A 62 -9.49 -6.51 -2.61
C ARG A 62 -10.53 -6.33 -1.50
N VAL A 63 -10.15 -5.63 -0.45
CA VAL A 63 -11.01 -5.37 0.71
C VAL A 63 -10.78 -3.95 1.20
N ASN A 64 -11.75 -3.38 1.90
CA ASN A 64 -11.58 -2.07 2.50
C ASN A 64 -10.91 -2.20 3.87
N ARG A 65 -10.28 -1.12 4.35
CA ARG A 65 -9.77 -1.05 5.73
C ARG A 65 -10.91 -1.31 6.71
N GLY A 66 -10.67 -2.20 7.68
CA GLY A 66 -11.62 -2.63 8.70
C GLY A 66 -12.47 -3.85 8.30
N ASP A 67 -12.38 -4.32 7.06
CA ASP A 67 -13.11 -5.52 6.64
C ASP A 67 -12.48 -6.80 7.22
N MET A 68 -13.35 -7.76 7.55
CA MET A 68 -12.94 -9.10 7.98
C MET A 68 -12.69 -10.01 6.78
N VAL A 69 -11.45 -10.47 6.62
CA VAL A 69 -11.04 -11.37 5.54
C VAL A 69 -11.01 -12.80 6.07
N SER A 70 -11.64 -13.72 5.34
CA SER A 70 -11.43 -15.16 5.56
C SER A 70 -10.43 -15.72 4.56
N MET A 71 -9.38 -16.36 5.07
CA MET A 71 -8.43 -17.16 4.32
C MET A 71 -8.68 -18.63 4.62
N GLU A 72 -8.88 -19.42 3.58
CA GLU A 72 -9.00 -20.85 3.70
C GLU A 72 -7.67 -21.51 3.33
N VAL A 73 -7.11 -22.27 4.26
CA VAL A 73 -5.88 -23.04 4.05
C VAL A 73 -6.22 -24.51 3.98
N GLY A 74 -5.93 -25.12 2.83
CA GLY A 74 -6.11 -26.54 2.57
C GLY A 74 -4.77 -27.27 2.60
N VAL A 75 -4.66 -28.31 3.43
CA VAL A 75 -3.53 -29.23 3.41
C VAL A 75 -4.01 -30.58 2.93
N SER A 76 -3.42 -31.06 1.84
CA SER A 76 -3.70 -32.37 1.28
C SER A 76 -2.46 -33.24 1.33
N HIS A 77 -2.64 -34.52 1.64
CA HIS A 77 -1.60 -35.52 1.63
C HIS A 77 -2.12 -36.77 0.93
N LYS A 78 -1.41 -37.17 -0.13
CA LYS A 78 -1.79 -38.31 -0.97
C LYS A 78 -0.98 -39.59 -0.70
N GLY A 79 -0.10 -39.59 0.30
CA GLY A 79 0.69 -40.77 0.68
C GLY A 79 -0.08 -41.79 1.50
N VAL A 80 0.40 -43.04 1.48
CA VAL A 80 -0.18 -44.18 2.21
C VAL A 80 0.35 -44.26 3.66
N LEU A 81 1.56 -43.75 3.90
CA LEU A 81 2.18 -43.77 5.21
C LEU A 81 1.57 -42.70 6.13
N PRO A 82 1.32 -43.01 7.42
CA PRO A 82 0.84 -42.03 8.37
C PRO A 82 1.92 -40.98 8.66
N ILE A 83 1.49 -39.74 8.85
CA ILE A 83 2.35 -38.59 9.17
C ILE A 83 1.80 -37.96 10.46
N ALA A 84 2.69 -37.38 11.27
CA ALA A 84 2.27 -36.56 12.40
C ALA A 84 1.49 -35.32 11.93
N PRO A 85 0.76 -34.63 12.84
CA PRO A 85 0.03 -33.44 12.47
C PRO A 85 0.94 -32.38 11.83
N VAL A 86 0.53 -31.89 10.65
CA VAL A 86 1.30 -30.86 9.94
C VAL A 86 1.14 -29.54 10.69
N ALA A 87 2.26 -28.95 11.09
CA ALA A 87 2.30 -27.67 11.78
C ALA A 87 2.45 -26.53 10.76
N LEU A 88 1.39 -25.75 10.55
CA LEU A 88 1.40 -24.59 9.66
C LEU A 88 1.77 -23.34 10.44
N LYS A 89 2.89 -22.71 10.10
CA LYS A 89 3.26 -21.40 10.62
C LYS A 89 2.67 -20.33 9.72
N MET A 90 1.62 -19.67 10.21
CA MET A 90 0.98 -18.56 9.52
C MET A 90 1.88 -17.32 9.55
N ARG A 91 1.87 -16.53 8.48
CA ARG A 91 2.47 -15.19 8.50
C ARG A 91 1.67 -14.32 9.47
N ALA A 92 2.38 -13.57 10.33
CA ALA A 92 1.73 -12.64 11.24
C ALA A 92 0.96 -11.59 10.44
N THR A 93 -0.28 -11.33 10.85
CA THR A 93 -1.08 -10.19 10.38
C THR A 93 -1.31 -9.27 11.57
N SER A 94 -1.66 -8.00 11.35
CA SER A 94 -1.82 -6.96 12.38
C SER A 94 -2.54 -7.43 13.65
N ASN A 95 -3.66 -8.15 13.51
CA ASN A 95 -4.46 -8.65 14.64
C ASN A 95 -4.35 -10.16 14.92
N THR A 96 -3.49 -10.90 14.20
CA THR A 96 -3.31 -12.34 14.44
C THR A 96 -1.82 -12.69 14.55
N PRO A 97 -1.36 -13.09 15.75
CA PRO A 97 0.02 -13.53 15.92
C PRO A 97 0.28 -14.74 15.03
N ALA A 98 1.55 -14.98 14.69
CA ALA A 98 1.97 -16.15 13.93
C ALA A 98 1.47 -17.43 14.62
N ALA A 99 0.34 -17.95 14.14
CA ALA A 99 -0.32 -19.11 14.72
C ALA A 99 0.28 -20.39 14.12
N THR A 100 0.43 -21.41 14.97
CA THR A 100 0.76 -22.77 14.52
C THR A 100 -0.51 -23.60 14.49
N ILE A 101 -1.02 -23.90 13.30
CA ILE A 101 -2.20 -24.77 13.14
C ILE A 101 -1.72 -26.20 12.93
N HIS A 102 -2.11 -27.10 13.83
CA HIS A 102 -1.82 -28.52 13.70
C HIS A 102 -2.98 -29.22 12.98
N LEU A 103 -2.70 -29.76 11.79
CA LEU A 103 -3.70 -30.50 11.01
C LEU A 103 -3.47 -32.00 11.15
N THR A 104 -4.39 -32.67 11.84
CA THR A 104 -4.39 -34.12 12.03
C THR A 104 -4.90 -34.82 10.78
N GLN A 105 -4.07 -35.64 10.14
CA GLN A 105 -4.44 -36.37 8.92
C GLN A 105 -5.07 -37.75 9.19
N LEU A 106 -5.58 -37.99 10.40
CA LEU A 106 -6.18 -39.28 10.74
C LEU A 106 -7.47 -39.48 9.91
N GLY A 107 -7.36 -40.28 8.84
CA GLY A 107 -8.48 -40.73 8.00
C GLY A 107 -8.92 -39.79 6.87
N ARG A 108 -8.50 -38.52 6.84
CA ARG A 108 -8.86 -37.56 5.78
C ARG A 108 -7.64 -37.16 4.95
N ARG A 109 -7.67 -37.47 3.65
CA ARG A 109 -6.62 -37.11 2.66
C ARG A 109 -6.46 -35.59 2.46
N ALA A 110 -7.42 -34.80 2.91
CA ALA A 110 -7.36 -33.34 2.89
C ALA A 110 -8.09 -32.76 4.11
N GLN A 111 -7.50 -31.72 4.71
CA GLN A 111 -8.11 -30.91 5.76
C GLN A 111 -8.09 -29.46 5.32
N ARG A 112 -9.16 -28.73 5.61
CA ARG A 112 -9.31 -27.30 5.32
C ARG A 112 -9.55 -26.58 6.64
N VAL A 113 -8.86 -25.46 6.84
CA VAL A 113 -9.07 -24.58 7.99
C VAL A 113 -9.31 -23.18 7.47
N VAL A 114 -10.39 -22.58 7.97
CA VAL A 114 -10.72 -21.18 7.71
C VAL A 114 -10.13 -20.35 8.83
N HIS A 115 -9.21 -19.46 8.48
CA HIS A 115 -8.63 -18.46 9.36
C HIS A 115 -9.21 -17.10 9.01
N LYS A 116 -9.75 -16.39 10.00
CA LYS A 116 -10.29 -15.04 9.83
C LYS A 116 -9.35 -14.04 10.47
N PHE A 117 -9.08 -12.94 9.77
CA PHE A 117 -8.28 -11.83 10.28
C PHE A 117 -8.89 -10.50 9.79
N SER A 118 -8.57 -9.41 10.50
CA SER A 118 -8.99 -8.06 10.14
C SER A 118 -7.94 -7.37 9.27
N ALA A 119 -8.39 -6.63 8.27
CA ALA A 119 -7.55 -5.78 7.43
C ALA A 119 -7.42 -4.39 8.06
N ASP A 120 -6.53 -4.25 9.04
CA ASP A 120 -6.49 -3.07 9.93
C ASP A 120 -5.87 -1.83 9.28
N HIS A 121 -4.94 -2.01 8.33
CA HIS A 121 -4.17 -0.93 7.71
C HIS A 121 -4.20 -1.04 6.19
N VAL A 122 -4.20 0.12 5.53
CA VAL A 122 -4.15 0.26 4.06
C VAL A 122 -2.79 -0.22 3.56
N GLY A 123 -2.79 -1.00 2.50
CA GLY A 123 -1.55 -1.54 1.96
C GLY A 123 -1.72 -2.82 1.15
N ALA A 124 -0.67 -3.15 0.40
CA ALA A 124 -0.50 -4.47 -0.17
C ALA A 124 0.09 -5.43 0.88
N MET A 125 -0.69 -6.43 1.28
CA MET A 125 -0.25 -7.49 2.19
C MET A 125 -0.29 -8.86 1.53
N LEU A 126 0.58 -9.76 1.99
CA LEU A 126 0.68 -11.13 1.48
C LEU A 126 0.28 -12.13 2.59
N PRO A 127 -1.02 -12.27 2.91
CA PRO A 127 -1.47 -13.23 3.90
C PRO A 127 -1.23 -14.66 3.41
N GLY A 128 -0.84 -15.55 4.31
CA GLY A 128 -0.56 -16.93 3.95
C GLY A 128 0.18 -17.72 5.02
N VAL A 129 0.60 -18.93 4.62
CA VAL A 129 1.44 -19.83 5.39
C VAL A 129 2.91 -19.50 5.07
N ASP A 130 3.64 -18.97 6.04
CA ASP A 130 5.07 -18.65 5.88
C ASP A 130 5.92 -19.92 5.71
N SER A 131 5.62 -20.93 6.52
CA SER A 131 6.25 -22.25 6.42
C SER A 131 5.34 -23.32 7.00
N TYR A 132 5.49 -24.55 6.52
CA TYR A 132 4.84 -25.70 7.11
C TYR A 132 5.89 -26.73 7.51
N THR A 133 5.60 -27.43 8.60
CA THR A 133 6.51 -28.40 9.15
C THR A 133 5.85 -29.76 9.18
N VAL A 134 6.57 -30.72 8.59
CA VAL A 134 6.17 -32.12 8.51
C VAL A 134 7.06 -32.92 9.46
N ALA A 135 6.45 -33.79 10.25
CA ALA A 135 7.15 -34.70 11.16
C ALA A 135 6.62 -36.14 10.98
N ASP A 136 7.43 -37.13 11.31
CA ASP A 136 6.97 -38.52 11.38
C ASP A 136 6.17 -38.78 12.67
N VAL A 137 5.41 -39.88 12.68
CA VAL A 137 4.54 -40.27 13.81
C VAL A 137 5.33 -40.51 15.11
N PHE A 138 6.60 -40.91 15.01
CA PHE A 138 7.48 -41.15 16.17
C PHE A 138 8.25 -39.89 16.59
N GLY A 139 8.22 -38.81 15.80
CA GLY A 139 8.89 -37.55 16.08
C GLY A 139 10.42 -37.60 15.97
N PHE A 140 10.97 -38.54 15.22
CA PHE A 140 12.42 -38.69 15.02
C PHE A 140 12.98 -37.64 14.05
N PHE A 141 12.23 -37.35 13.00
CA PHE A 141 12.64 -36.52 11.90
C PHE A 141 11.57 -35.46 11.64
N GLN A 142 12.00 -34.26 11.32
CA GLN A 142 11.13 -33.14 11.04
C GLN A 142 11.77 -32.30 9.95
N LYS A 143 10.96 -31.84 9.00
CA LYS A 143 11.43 -30.99 7.91
C LYS A 143 10.50 -29.80 7.71
N VAL A 144 11.11 -28.63 7.61
CA VAL A 144 10.43 -27.36 7.36
C VAL A 144 10.46 -27.08 5.86
N HIS A 145 9.31 -26.75 5.31
CA HIS A 145 9.13 -26.40 3.92
C HIS A 145 8.47 -25.04 3.81
N LYS A 146 8.82 -24.31 2.75
CA LYS A 146 8.11 -23.09 2.36
C LYS A 146 7.14 -23.44 1.24
N PRO A 147 5.84 -23.13 1.39
CA PRO A 147 4.90 -23.31 0.29
C PRO A 147 5.20 -22.29 -0.81
N ASP A 148 4.90 -22.65 -2.05
CA ASP A 148 4.90 -21.70 -3.15
C ASP A 148 3.63 -20.86 -3.06
N MET A 149 3.78 -19.56 -2.80
CA MET A 149 2.68 -18.63 -2.52
C MET A 149 2.52 -17.53 -3.58
N MET A 150 3.02 -17.75 -4.80
CA MET A 150 2.89 -16.74 -5.86
C MET A 150 1.41 -16.35 -6.09
N GLY A 151 1.15 -15.04 -6.24
CA GLY A 151 -0.16 -14.49 -6.65
C GLY A 151 -1.17 -14.23 -5.52
N SER A 152 -0.73 -14.19 -4.26
CA SER A 152 -1.61 -14.14 -3.09
C SER A 152 -1.62 -12.77 -2.40
N GLU A 153 -1.60 -11.73 -3.22
CA GLU A 153 -1.63 -10.35 -2.76
C GLU A 153 -3.07 -10.00 -2.37
N LEU A 154 -3.24 -9.56 -1.12
CA LEU A 154 -4.45 -8.92 -0.63
C LEU A 154 -4.19 -7.42 -0.59
N LEU A 155 -4.98 -6.66 -1.33
CA LEU A 155 -4.92 -5.22 -1.35
C LEU A 155 -5.99 -4.65 -0.43
N VAL A 156 -5.56 -3.95 0.61
CA VAL A 156 -6.44 -3.25 1.55
C VAL A 156 -6.58 -1.80 1.09
N LEU A 157 -7.79 -1.42 0.70
CA LEU A 157 -8.12 -0.12 0.13
C LEU A 157 -8.46 0.90 1.23
N PRO A 158 -8.08 2.19 1.06
CA PRO A 158 -8.50 3.24 1.98
C PRO A 158 -10.01 3.48 1.88
N VAL A 159 -10.64 3.78 3.01
CA VAL A 159 -12.07 4.13 3.05
C VAL A 159 -12.20 5.67 3.05
N PRO A 160 -12.72 6.27 1.97
CA PRO A 160 -12.95 7.70 1.95
C PRO A 160 -14.07 8.10 2.91
N PHE A 161 -13.92 9.25 3.55
CA PHE A 161 -14.91 9.91 4.39
C PHE A 161 -15.37 11.22 3.74
N ASP A 162 -16.44 11.82 4.27
CA ASP A 162 -16.95 13.07 3.72
C ASP A 162 -16.08 14.26 4.16
N VAL A 163 -15.67 15.05 3.16
CA VAL A 163 -14.88 16.27 3.33
C VAL A 163 -15.59 17.44 2.66
N GLU A 164 -15.36 18.63 3.20
CA GLU A 164 -15.91 19.85 2.62
C GLU A 164 -15.40 20.08 1.18
N PRO A 165 -16.26 20.56 0.26
CA PRO A 165 -15.85 20.98 -1.08
C PRO A 165 -14.65 21.93 -1.04
N LEU A 166 -13.77 21.83 -2.05
CA LEU A 166 -12.70 22.79 -2.21
C LEU A 166 -13.27 24.10 -2.76
N THR A 167 -12.82 25.21 -2.19
CA THR A 167 -13.03 26.51 -2.80
C THR A 167 -11.89 26.74 -3.79
N PHE A 168 -12.21 26.88 -5.06
CA PHE A 168 -11.23 27.30 -6.05
C PHE A 168 -10.98 28.80 -5.87
N ALA A 169 -9.73 29.23 -5.99
CA ALA A 169 -9.45 30.65 -6.02
C ALA A 169 -10.35 31.26 -7.09
N ALA A 170 -11.18 32.21 -6.70
CA ALA A 170 -11.84 33.09 -7.63
C ALA A 170 -10.73 33.89 -8.31
N GLY A 171 -10.12 33.31 -9.35
CA GLY A 171 -9.76 34.13 -10.48
C GLY A 171 -11.01 34.92 -10.78
N ASP A 172 -10.89 36.24 -10.75
CA ASP A 172 -12.00 37.13 -11.02
C ASP A 172 -12.76 36.59 -12.25
N MET A 173 -13.97 36.11 -11.96
CA MET A 173 -14.99 35.59 -12.87
C MET A 173 -14.86 34.15 -13.40
N GLY A 174 -16.04 33.54 -13.56
CA GLY A 174 -16.25 32.29 -14.27
C GLY A 174 -15.78 32.30 -15.74
N VAL A 175 -16.09 31.19 -16.40
CA VAL A 175 -15.74 30.81 -17.78
C VAL A 175 -15.74 31.96 -18.81
N GLU A 176 -16.57 33.00 -18.60
CA GLU A 176 -16.67 34.15 -19.50
C GLU A 176 -15.54 35.19 -19.43
N THR A 177 -14.90 35.44 -18.29
CA THR A 177 -13.85 36.50 -18.23
C THR A 177 -12.46 35.94 -18.40
N MET A 178 -12.23 34.66 -18.12
CA MET A 178 -11.04 33.98 -18.65
C MET A 178 -11.05 34.01 -20.18
N LYS A 179 -12.20 33.80 -20.83
CA LYS A 179 -12.35 34.04 -22.27
C LYS A 179 -12.00 35.48 -22.69
N ARG A 180 -12.32 36.50 -21.88
CA ARG A 180 -12.02 37.92 -22.19
C ARG A 180 -10.58 38.35 -21.84
N ALA A 181 -9.98 37.80 -20.79
CA ALA A 181 -8.62 38.09 -20.35
C ALA A 181 -7.56 37.33 -21.16
N MET A 182 -7.90 36.19 -21.79
CA MET A 182 -7.01 35.42 -22.68
C MET A 182 -7.17 35.74 -24.17
N GLU A 183 -8.14 36.58 -24.53
CA GLU A 183 -8.06 37.40 -25.74
C GLU A 183 -7.17 38.64 -25.54
N ASP A 184 -6.32 38.68 -24.49
CA ASP A 184 -5.30 39.72 -24.36
C ASP A 184 -4.38 39.66 -25.59
N PRO A 185 -4.38 40.68 -26.47
CA PRO A 185 -3.58 40.70 -27.68
C PRO A 185 -2.06 40.68 -27.42
N SER A 186 -1.64 40.78 -26.15
CA SER A 186 -0.26 40.93 -25.73
C SER A 186 0.57 39.64 -25.71
N SER A 187 -0.04 38.44 -25.60
CA SER A 187 0.71 37.17 -25.46
C SER A 187 0.10 35.97 -26.19
N PRO A 188 0.17 35.90 -27.54
CA PRO A 188 -0.24 34.71 -28.30
C PRO A 188 0.67 33.50 -27.98
N SER A 189 0.07 32.31 -27.83
CA SER A 189 0.80 31.08 -27.50
C SER A 189 1.52 30.47 -28.72
N ASP A 190 0.92 30.57 -29.92
CA ASP A 190 1.54 30.14 -31.17
C ASP A 190 0.94 30.87 -32.40
N PHE A 191 1.56 30.71 -33.57
CA PHE A 191 1.10 31.27 -34.84
C PHE A 191 0.89 30.17 -35.88
N ARG A 192 -0.34 30.05 -36.41
CA ARG A 192 -0.67 29.12 -37.50
C ARG A 192 -1.03 29.85 -38.80
N GLN A 193 -0.99 29.14 -39.93
CA GLN A 193 -1.47 29.66 -41.20
C GLN A 193 -3.01 29.79 -41.18
N TYR A 194 -3.53 30.89 -41.72
CA TYR A 194 -4.96 31.18 -41.82
C TYR A 194 -5.70 30.05 -42.55
N GLN A 195 -6.79 29.58 -41.97
CA GLN A 195 -7.75 28.70 -42.64
C GLN A 195 -9.08 29.41 -42.82
N GLN A 196 -9.80 29.05 -43.88
CA GLN A 196 -11.12 29.60 -44.16
C GLN A 196 -12.06 29.34 -42.97
N GLY A 197 -12.61 30.40 -42.38
CA GLY A 197 -13.41 30.35 -41.16
C GLY A 197 -12.75 31.00 -39.93
N ASP A 198 -11.44 31.28 -39.98
CA ASP A 198 -10.77 32.00 -38.90
C ASP A 198 -11.22 33.46 -38.82
N PRO A 199 -11.45 34.00 -37.60
CA PRO A 199 -11.82 35.40 -37.42
C PRO A 199 -10.67 36.32 -37.80
N LEU A 200 -10.92 37.26 -38.71
CA LEU A 200 -9.91 38.21 -39.23
C LEU A 200 -9.24 39.06 -38.13
N LYS A 201 -9.91 39.27 -36.99
CA LYS A 201 -9.36 39.98 -35.83
C LYS A 201 -8.12 39.28 -35.22
N ARG A 202 -7.97 37.98 -35.45
CA ARG A 202 -6.84 37.18 -34.94
C ARG A 202 -5.62 37.20 -35.87
N ILE A 203 -5.67 37.87 -37.02
CA ILE A 203 -4.55 37.96 -37.96
C ILE A 203 -3.42 38.82 -37.36
N HIS A 204 -2.20 38.27 -37.40
CA HIS A 204 -1.00 39.01 -37.00
C HIS A 204 -0.35 39.64 -38.23
N TRP A 205 -0.79 40.84 -38.60
CA TRP A 205 -0.37 41.54 -39.83
C TRP A 205 1.15 41.68 -39.98
N LYS A 206 1.87 42.05 -38.92
CA LYS A 206 3.33 42.21 -38.95
C LYS A 206 4.10 40.91 -39.18
N MET A 207 3.55 39.77 -38.75
CA MET A 207 4.16 38.44 -38.98
C MET A 207 3.79 37.93 -40.36
N SER A 208 2.54 38.18 -40.77
CA SER A 208 2.06 37.84 -42.10
C SER A 208 2.85 38.55 -43.19
N ALA A 209 3.15 39.83 -42.99
CA ALA A 209 4.00 40.62 -43.90
C ALA A 209 5.43 40.07 -44.01
N ARG A 210 6.01 39.54 -42.92
CA ARG A 210 7.36 38.95 -42.92
C ARG A 210 7.41 37.58 -43.58
N LYS A 211 6.41 36.73 -43.34
CA LYS A 211 6.33 35.36 -43.90
C LYS A 211 5.68 35.28 -45.27
N ARG A 212 5.09 36.38 -45.77
CA ARG A 212 4.29 36.46 -47.02
C ARG A 212 3.10 35.49 -47.06
N GLU A 213 2.63 35.08 -45.88
CA GLU A 213 1.48 34.18 -45.68
C GLU A 213 0.62 34.75 -44.56
N ILE A 214 -0.71 34.61 -44.64
CA ILE A 214 -1.59 35.12 -43.59
C ILE A 214 -1.45 34.24 -42.35
N MET A 215 -0.91 34.80 -41.27
CA MET A 215 -0.70 34.12 -40.00
C MET A 215 -1.75 34.57 -38.98
N VAL A 216 -2.35 33.60 -38.29
CA VAL A 216 -3.36 33.80 -37.26
C VAL A 216 -2.77 33.47 -35.89
N ARG A 217 -3.03 34.31 -34.89
CA ARG A 217 -2.72 34.05 -33.49
C ARG A 217 -3.58 32.88 -33.00
N GLN A 218 -2.94 31.81 -32.55
CA GLN A 218 -3.61 30.72 -31.83
C GLN A 218 -3.57 31.04 -30.34
N PHE A 219 -4.70 30.83 -29.68
CA PHE A 219 -4.84 30.96 -28.23
C PHE A 219 -5.09 29.56 -27.67
N GLU A 220 -4.46 29.23 -26.54
CA GLU A 220 -4.65 27.96 -25.84
C GLU A 220 -6.12 27.87 -25.38
N GLU A 221 -6.79 26.74 -25.62
CA GLU A 221 -8.16 26.53 -25.13
C GLU A 221 -8.17 26.50 -23.60
N PRO A 222 -9.16 27.12 -22.94
CA PRO A 222 -9.20 27.19 -21.49
C PRO A 222 -9.44 25.80 -20.90
N ALA A 223 -8.41 25.20 -20.31
CA ALA A 223 -8.59 24.12 -19.36
C ALA A 223 -9.16 24.71 -18.06
N LEU A 224 -10.20 24.08 -17.51
CA LEU A 224 -10.70 24.41 -16.17
C LEU A 224 -9.55 24.27 -15.16
N PRO A 225 -9.42 25.20 -14.20
CA PRO A 225 -8.35 25.12 -13.23
C PRO A 225 -8.52 23.85 -12.40
N ASP A 226 -7.45 23.06 -12.34
CA ASP A 226 -7.48 21.80 -11.60
C ASP A 226 -7.31 22.00 -10.09
N ALA A 227 -7.71 20.97 -9.34
CA ALA A 227 -7.32 20.77 -7.95
C ALA A 227 -6.07 19.88 -7.91
N LEU A 228 -4.97 20.39 -7.35
CA LEU A 228 -3.75 19.63 -7.11
C LEU A 228 -3.76 19.08 -5.68
N VAL A 229 -3.75 17.76 -5.52
CA VAL A 229 -3.64 17.11 -4.20
C VAL A 229 -2.21 16.61 -4.01
N LEU A 230 -1.56 17.01 -2.92
CA LEU A 230 -0.19 16.62 -2.58
C LEU A 230 -0.19 15.87 -1.26
N VAL A 231 0.25 14.61 -1.29
CA VAL A 231 0.33 13.75 -0.12
C VAL A 231 1.78 13.58 0.29
N ASP A 232 2.07 13.79 1.57
CA ASP A 232 3.38 13.53 2.15
C ASP A 232 3.59 12.03 2.33
N THR A 233 4.34 11.41 1.41
CA THR A 233 4.73 10.01 1.47
C THR A 233 6.04 9.78 2.25
N SER A 234 6.55 10.80 2.96
CA SER A 234 7.67 10.62 3.87
C SER A 234 7.25 9.76 5.07
N PRO A 235 8.19 9.05 5.74
CA PRO A 235 7.89 8.38 7.00
C PRO A 235 7.17 9.33 7.98
N PRO A 236 5.98 8.97 8.49
CA PRO A 236 5.17 9.87 9.31
C PRO A 236 5.90 10.37 10.54
N HIS A 237 5.69 11.63 10.90
CA HIS A 237 6.24 12.20 12.12
C HIS A 237 5.34 11.88 13.32
N LEU A 238 5.87 11.18 14.32
CA LEU A 238 5.17 10.93 15.58
C LEU A 238 5.45 12.03 16.60
N ASN A 239 4.40 12.52 17.27
CA ASN A 239 4.57 13.41 18.42
C ASN A 239 5.24 12.67 19.59
N THR A 240 5.99 13.41 20.39
CA THR A 240 6.65 12.88 21.59
C THR A 240 5.64 12.23 22.53
N GLY A 241 5.91 11.00 22.98
CA GLY A 241 5.04 10.24 23.88
C GLY A 241 4.04 9.31 23.18
N ILE A 242 3.96 9.33 21.86
CA ILE A 242 3.15 8.38 21.08
C ILE A 242 3.98 7.14 20.74
N PRO A 243 3.47 5.91 21.01
CA PRO A 243 4.21 4.69 20.71
C PRO A 243 4.36 4.49 19.19
N PRO A 244 5.47 3.87 18.72
CA PRO A 244 5.74 3.66 17.30
C PRO A 244 4.71 2.75 16.60
N GLU A 245 4.00 1.92 17.36
CA GLU A 245 2.90 1.08 16.88
C GLU A 245 1.74 1.91 16.28
N LYS A 246 1.64 3.20 16.61
CA LYS A 246 0.61 4.10 16.06
C LYS A 246 0.96 4.71 14.70
N THR A 247 2.15 4.45 14.16
CA THR A 247 2.59 4.96 12.84
C THR A 247 1.66 4.54 11.70
N PRO A 248 1.21 3.27 11.59
CA PRO A 248 0.36 2.82 10.48
C PRO A 248 -0.97 3.58 10.41
N PHE A 249 -1.57 3.93 11.54
CA PHE A 249 -2.81 4.71 11.57
C PHE A 249 -2.62 6.13 10.98
N LEU A 250 -1.46 6.74 11.15
CA LEU A 250 -1.15 8.03 10.49
C LEU A 250 -1.04 7.85 8.96
N GLN A 251 -0.46 6.73 8.51
CA GLN A 251 -0.37 6.40 7.08
C GLN A 251 -1.78 6.20 6.50
N ASP A 252 -2.61 5.41 7.18
CA ASP A 252 -4.00 5.19 6.79
C ASP A 252 -4.75 6.53 6.68
N ALA A 253 -4.64 7.39 7.69
CA ALA A 253 -5.32 8.69 7.68
C ALA A 253 -4.82 9.62 6.55
N LEU A 254 -3.53 9.60 6.20
CA LEU A 254 -3.00 10.34 5.06
C LEU A 254 -3.63 9.86 3.74
N LEU A 255 -3.69 8.53 3.53
CA LEU A 255 -4.24 7.91 2.33
C LEU A 255 -5.76 8.08 2.24
N GLU A 256 -6.48 7.89 3.35
CA GLU A 256 -7.93 8.09 3.44
C GLU A 256 -8.30 9.55 3.21
N THR A 257 -7.54 10.51 3.73
CA THR A 257 -7.76 11.93 3.46
C THR A 257 -7.57 12.24 1.98
N ALA A 258 -6.53 11.69 1.35
CA ALA A 258 -6.28 11.87 -0.08
C ALA A 258 -7.43 11.29 -0.93
N ALA A 259 -7.85 10.06 -0.62
CA ALA A 259 -8.98 9.40 -1.25
C ALA A 259 -10.27 10.22 -1.10
N SER A 260 -10.51 10.79 0.09
CA SER A 260 -11.70 11.58 0.42
C SER A 260 -11.76 12.88 -0.39
N VAL A 261 -10.65 13.62 -0.43
CA VAL A 261 -10.55 14.89 -1.18
C VAL A 261 -10.76 14.64 -2.67
N VAL A 262 -10.07 13.65 -3.24
CA VAL A 262 -10.21 13.34 -4.66
C VAL A 262 -11.61 12.82 -4.98
N SER A 263 -12.19 11.96 -4.14
CA SER A 263 -13.57 11.48 -4.29
C SER A 263 -14.57 12.63 -4.27
N CYS A 264 -14.36 13.62 -3.39
CA CYS A 264 -15.19 14.83 -3.32
C CYS A 264 -15.12 15.64 -4.62
N GLN A 265 -13.93 15.80 -5.21
CA GLN A 265 -13.76 16.50 -6.49
C GLN A 265 -14.39 15.76 -7.66
N ILE A 266 -14.24 14.44 -7.72
CA ILE A 266 -14.88 13.61 -8.76
C ILE A 266 -16.40 13.72 -8.66
N ARG A 267 -16.98 13.70 -7.45
CA ARG A 267 -18.43 13.89 -7.25
C ARG A 267 -18.93 15.27 -7.72
N GLN A 268 -18.06 16.28 -7.72
CA GLN A 268 -18.37 17.66 -8.13
C GLN A 268 -18.03 17.96 -9.59
N ASP A 269 -17.55 16.97 -10.34
CA ASP A 269 -17.09 17.12 -11.73
C ASP A 269 -15.94 18.14 -11.90
N ASN A 270 -15.13 18.31 -10.86
CA ASN A 270 -13.96 19.18 -10.90
C ASN A 270 -12.71 18.39 -11.33
N PRO A 271 -11.88 18.92 -12.26
CA PRO A 271 -10.61 18.29 -12.61
C PRO A 271 -9.71 18.21 -11.38
N VAL A 272 -9.15 17.03 -11.13
CA VAL A 272 -8.26 16.76 -9.99
C VAL A 272 -7.05 15.98 -10.45
N ARG A 273 -5.89 16.39 -9.96
CA ARG A 273 -4.59 15.75 -10.19
C ARG A 273 -3.92 15.42 -8.87
N LEU A 274 -3.32 14.24 -8.81
CA LEU A 274 -2.59 13.76 -7.64
C LEU A 274 -1.30 13.09 -8.10
N PRO A 275 -0.15 13.77 -8.00
CA PRO A 275 1.13 13.13 -8.24
C PRO A 275 1.44 12.14 -7.11
N LEU A 276 1.49 10.86 -7.46
CA LEU A 276 1.85 9.77 -6.55
C LEU A 276 3.35 9.50 -6.68
N MET A 277 4.06 9.77 -5.58
CA MET A 277 5.50 9.55 -5.47
C MET A 277 5.76 8.19 -4.82
N GLY A 278 6.64 7.38 -5.40
CA GLY A 278 6.93 6.03 -4.89
C GLY A 278 7.79 5.24 -5.86
N ASP A 279 7.77 3.91 -5.72
CA ASP A 279 8.51 2.98 -6.61
C ASP A 279 8.05 3.07 -8.07
N ARG A 280 6.80 3.50 -8.28
CA ARG A 280 6.19 3.73 -9.59
C ARG A 280 5.61 5.15 -9.62
N PRO A 281 6.43 6.18 -9.93
CA PRO A 281 5.93 7.53 -10.00
C PRO A 281 4.88 7.65 -11.10
N MET A 282 3.72 8.18 -10.76
CA MET A 282 2.66 8.45 -11.72
C MET A 282 1.83 9.66 -11.29
N GLU A 283 1.15 10.28 -12.24
CA GLU A 283 0.19 11.34 -11.96
C GLU A 283 -1.22 10.79 -12.14
N TYR A 284 -1.96 10.72 -11.03
CA TYR A 284 -3.36 10.37 -11.06
C TYR A 284 -4.19 11.55 -11.57
N ASN A 285 -5.15 11.28 -12.46
CA ASN A 285 -6.10 12.24 -12.98
C ASN A 285 -7.53 11.74 -12.72
N GLY A 286 -8.46 12.65 -12.40
CA GLY A 286 -9.85 12.30 -12.06
C GLY A 286 -10.58 11.41 -13.08
N HIS A 287 -10.24 11.50 -14.37
CA HIS A 287 -10.86 10.70 -15.43
C HIS A 287 -10.48 9.20 -15.39
N MET A 288 -9.42 8.81 -14.67
CA MET A 288 -9.03 7.40 -14.53
C MET A 288 -9.97 6.62 -13.60
N GLY A 289 -10.78 7.32 -12.81
CA GLY A 289 -11.81 6.74 -11.97
C GLY A 289 -11.32 6.35 -10.57
N LEU A 290 -12.26 6.41 -9.61
CA LEU A 290 -11.98 6.17 -8.19
C LEU A 290 -11.36 4.80 -7.88
N PRO A 291 -11.74 3.67 -8.51
CA PRO A 291 -11.11 2.38 -8.22
C PRO A 291 -9.59 2.39 -8.48
N VAL A 292 -9.14 3.05 -9.55
CA VAL A 292 -7.71 3.16 -9.88
C VAL A 292 -6.98 3.96 -8.80
N LEU A 293 -7.56 5.07 -8.35
CA LEU A 293 -7.01 5.85 -7.25
C LEU A 293 -6.81 5.01 -5.99
N LEU A 294 -7.86 4.29 -5.57
CA LEU A 294 -7.81 3.52 -4.33
C LEU A 294 -6.75 2.40 -4.39
N GLU A 295 -6.61 1.76 -5.56
CA GLU A 295 -5.58 0.74 -5.78
C GLU A 295 -4.17 1.32 -5.73
N GLU A 296 -3.94 2.48 -6.36
CA GLU A 296 -2.62 3.13 -6.35
C GLU A 296 -2.27 3.68 -4.96
N LEU A 297 -3.23 4.28 -4.25
CA LEU A 297 -3.05 4.70 -2.86
C LEU A 297 -2.73 3.52 -1.94
N ALA A 298 -3.37 2.37 -2.13
CA ALA A 298 -3.08 1.16 -1.38
C ALA A 298 -1.70 0.55 -1.70
N ARG A 299 -1.07 0.95 -2.80
CA ARG A 299 0.29 0.57 -3.19
C ARG A 299 1.33 1.64 -2.84
N CYS A 300 0.90 2.79 -2.32
CA CYS A 300 1.82 3.83 -1.85
C CYS A 300 2.61 3.36 -0.63
N ASN A 301 3.93 3.42 -0.74
CA ASN A 301 4.85 3.10 0.34
C ASN A 301 5.42 4.38 0.96
N PHE A 302 5.44 4.46 2.30
CA PHE A 302 5.99 5.60 3.05
C PHE A 302 7.51 5.49 3.26
N VAL A 303 8.25 5.18 2.19
CA VAL A 303 9.71 5.05 2.22
C VAL A 303 10.35 6.38 1.88
N LYS A 304 11.48 6.71 2.52
CA LYS A 304 12.22 7.96 2.29
C LYS A 304 12.91 7.95 0.92
N THR A 305 12.16 8.12 -0.15
CA THR A 305 12.69 8.32 -1.51
C THR A 305 13.08 9.78 -1.73
N GLU A 306 12.18 10.73 -1.43
CA GLU A 306 12.45 12.17 -1.55
C GLU A 306 11.84 12.96 -0.39
N GLY A 307 12.45 14.09 -0.01
CA GLY A 307 11.86 14.99 0.99
C GLY A 307 10.63 15.69 0.40
N PHE A 308 9.53 15.72 1.16
CA PHE A 308 8.28 16.33 0.72
C PHE A 308 8.44 17.78 0.24
N GLU A 309 9.37 18.53 0.82
CA GLU A 309 9.73 19.89 0.39
C GLU A 309 10.13 19.95 -1.09
N LYS A 310 10.86 18.94 -1.58
CA LYS A 310 11.26 18.84 -2.99
C LYS A 310 10.06 18.59 -3.89
N VAL A 311 9.10 17.77 -3.45
CA VAL A 311 7.84 17.52 -4.16
C VAL A 311 7.05 18.82 -4.34
N LEU A 312 6.90 19.61 -3.27
CA LEU A 312 6.27 20.93 -3.36
C LEU A 312 7.01 21.84 -4.36
N MET A 313 8.34 21.86 -4.33
CA MET A 313 9.15 22.67 -5.24
C MET A 313 8.98 22.27 -6.72
N MET A 314 8.94 20.97 -7.02
CA MET A 314 8.73 20.48 -8.38
C MET A 314 7.38 20.92 -8.95
N GLN A 315 6.36 20.98 -8.09
CA GLN A 315 5.01 21.37 -8.49
C GLN A 315 4.82 22.89 -8.62
N MET A 316 5.79 23.71 -8.18
CA MET A 316 5.66 25.18 -8.22
C MET A 316 5.47 25.73 -9.64
N GLY A 317 6.03 25.08 -10.66
CA GLY A 317 5.93 25.52 -12.05
C GLY A 317 4.50 25.45 -12.62
N GLU A 318 3.68 24.55 -12.08
CA GLU A 318 2.34 24.26 -12.62
C GLU A 318 1.23 24.99 -11.87
N LEU A 319 1.53 25.61 -10.72
CA LEU A 319 0.53 26.27 -9.86
C LEU A 319 -0.20 27.44 -10.52
N ARG A 320 0.32 27.98 -11.64
CA ARG A 320 -0.38 29.01 -12.41
C ARG A 320 -1.63 28.49 -13.11
N LYS A 321 -1.71 27.18 -13.36
CA LYS A 321 -2.86 26.49 -13.99
C LYS A 321 -3.81 25.87 -12.97
N THR A 322 -3.41 25.86 -11.70
CA THR A 322 -4.15 25.22 -10.60
C THR A 322 -5.00 26.24 -9.85
N GLY A 323 -6.26 25.91 -9.57
CA GLY A 323 -7.17 26.79 -8.84
C GLY A 323 -7.24 26.50 -7.34
N ALA A 324 -7.00 25.24 -6.97
CA ALA A 324 -6.96 24.80 -5.58
C ALA A 324 -5.80 23.82 -5.35
N VAL A 325 -5.10 23.96 -4.24
CA VAL A 325 -4.04 23.05 -3.81
C VAL A 325 -4.42 22.49 -2.46
N VAL A 326 -4.38 21.16 -2.35
CA VAL A 326 -4.56 20.44 -1.10
C VAL A 326 -3.25 19.81 -0.71
N ILE A 327 -2.82 20.05 0.52
CA ILE A 327 -1.57 19.51 1.07
C ILE A 327 -1.94 18.64 2.26
N ILE A 328 -1.48 17.39 2.28
CA ILE A 328 -1.83 16.40 3.29
C ILE A 328 -0.52 15.91 3.91
N THR A 329 -0.27 16.21 5.18
CA THR A 329 1.01 15.87 5.84
C THR A 329 0.84 15.64 7.34
N THR A 330 1.79 14.91 7.94
CA THR A 330 1.91 14.71 9.39
C THR A 330 2.92 15.67 10.03
N ARG A 331 3.67 16.45 9.23
CA ARG A 331 4.79 17.26 9.72
C ARG A 331 4.66 18.70 9.27
N LEU A 332 5.00 19.62 10.18
CA LEU A 332 5.11 21.04 9.89
C LEU A 332 6.49 21.52 10.33
N THR A 333 7.32 21.81 9.33
CA THR A 333 8.63 22.47 9.50
C THR A 333 8.51 23.92 9.06
N SER A 334 9.43 24.78 9.51
CA SER A 334 9.48 26.18 9.07
C SER A 334 9.62 26.29 7.55
N THR A 335 10.45 25.44 6.94
CA THR A 335 10.65 25.37 5.49
C THR A 335 9.38 24.98 4.75
N LEU A 336 8.63 23.99 5.24
CA LEU A 336 7.36 23.60 4.64
C LEU A 336 6.33 24.73 4.72
N VAL A 337 6.22 25.39 5.88
CA VAL A 337 5.31 26.54 6.06
C VAL A 337 5.64 27.65 5.07
N ASP A 338 6.92 27.98 4.90
CA ASP A 338 7.35 29.00 3.93
C ASP A 338 6.96 28.64 2.49
N LEU A 339 7.11 27.36 2.11
CA LEU A 339 6.71 26.86 0.80
C LEU A 339 5.19 26.95 0.61
N ILE A 340 4.40 26.53 1.59
CA ILE A 340 2.93 26.56 1.52
C ILE A 340 2.43 28.01 1.40
N VAL A 341 2.95 28.93 2.21
CA VAL A 341 2.60 30.36 2.11
C VAL A 341 3.02 30.92 0.75
N ARG A 342 4.17 30.50 0.21
CA ARG A 342 4.60 30.88 -1.14
C ARG A 342 3.66 30.35 -2.21
N MET A 343 3.15 29.13 -2.07
CA MET A 343 2.13 28.56 -2.97
C MET A 343 0.84 29.38 -2.94
N LYS A 344 0.36 29.75 -1.75
CA LYS A 344 -0.84 30.60 -1.60
C LYS A 344 -0.67 31.98 -2.26
N ARG A 345 0.52 32.58 -2.17
CA ARG A 345 0.84 33.86 -2.83
C ARG A 345 0.87 33.80 -4.36
N MET A 346 0.98 32.61 -4.95
CA MET A 346 1.02 32.46 -6.41
C MET A 346 -0.37 32.43 -7.05
N GLY A 347 -1.46 32.45 -6.27
CA GLY A 347 -2.83 32.49 -6.78
C GLY A 347 -3.79 31.44 -6.21
N PRO A 348 -3.45 30.14 -6.14
CA PRO A 348 -4.43 29.12 -5.79
C PRO A 348 -4.90 29.23 -4.34
N ASN A 349 -6.11 28.74 -4.09
CA ASN A 349 -6.55 28.49 -2.72
C ASN A 349 -5.81 27.27 -2.17
N VAL A 350 -5.23 27.41 -0.99
CA VAL A 350 -4.45 26.33 -0.38
C VAL A 350 -5.16 25.86 0.87
N ARG A 351 -5.45 24.56 0.91
CA ARG A 351 -6.00 23.85 2.07
C ARG A 351 -4.99 22.82 2.56
N LEU A 352 -4.66 22.89 3.83
CA LEU A 352 -3.75 21.96 4.50
C LEU A 352 -4.59 21.02 5.38
N TYR A 353 -4.44 19.71 5.18
CA TYR A 353 -4.86 18.70 6.13
C TYR A 353 -3.65 18.25 6.95
N LEU A 354 -3.66 18.59 8.23
CA LEU A 354 -2.65 18.15 9.19
C LEU A 354 -3.13 16.89 9.89
N VAL A 355 -2.52 15.76 9.56
CA VAL A 355 -2.82 14.46 10.16
C VAL A 355 -2.03 14.32 11.47
N THR A 356 -2.70 14.29 12.61
CA THR A 356 -2.07 14.21 13.93
C THR A 356 -3.01 13.60 14.97
N PHE A 357 -2.45 12.89 15.95
CA PHE A 357 -3.19 12.42 17.13
C PHE A 357 -3.45 13.52 18.16
N VAL A 358 -2.57 14.53 18.21
CA VAL A 358 -2.66 15.64 19.17
C VAL A 358 -2.92 16.89 18.35
N PRO A 359 -4.19 17.31 18.20
CA PRO A 359 -4.50 18.61 17.61
C PRO A 359 -3.89 19.71 18.51
N GLU A 360 -3.47 20.81 17.87
CA GLU A 360 -3.01 22.01 18.57
C GLU A 360 -1.83 21.81 19.56
N SER A 361 -0.89 20.92 19.26
CA SER A 361 0.33 20.79 20.08
C SER A 361 1.15 22.08 20.11
N SER A 362 1.78 22.38 21.25
CA SER A 362 2.58 23.59 21.47
C SER A 362 3.71 23.80 20.45
N SER A 363 4.27 22.71 19.91
CA SER A 363 5.27 22.74 18.85
C SER A 363 4.71 23.17 17.48
N THR A 364 3.44 22.92 17.23
CA THR A 364 2.82 23.04 15.90
C THR A 364 1.94 24.28 15.77
N GLN A 365 1.38 24.76 16.88
CA GLN A 365 0.65 26.03 16.97
C GLN A 365 1.35 27.23 16.30
N PRO A 366 2.65 27.52 16.52
CA PRO A 366 3.29 28.67 15.86
C PRO A 366 3.34 28.51 14.34
N HIS A 367 3.49 27.28 13.83
CA HIS A 367 3.48 26.99 12.41
C HIS A 367 2.08 27.17 11.81
N VAL A 368 1.04 26.69 12.50
CA VAL A 368 -0.36 26.82 12.06
C VAL A 368 -0.82 28.27 12.07
N ALA A 369 -0.50 29.04 13.11
CA ALA A 369 -0.83 30.47 13.16
C ALA A 369 -0.22 31.23 11.98
N ARG A 370 1.01 30.90 11.59
CA ARG A 370 1.69 31.51 10.44
C ARG A 370 1.03 31.15 9.11
N LEU A 371 0.53 29.92 8.97
CA LEU A 371 -0.23 29.49 7.78
C LEU A 371 -1.58 30.22 7.67
N GLN A 372 -2.31 30.31 8.78
CA GLN A 372 -3.60 31.02 8.85
C GLN A 372 -3.43 32.52 8.54
N GLN A 373 -2.39 33.17 9.08
CA GLN A 373 -2.02 34.55 8.71
C GLN A 373 -1.68 34.69 7.22
N GLY A 374 -1.16 33.63 6.61
CA GLY A 374 -0.91 33.54 5.17
C GLY A 374 -2.17 33.29 4.31
N GLY A 375 -3.35 33.16 4.92
CA GLY A 375 -4.61 32.87 4.23
C GLY A 375 -4.76 31.41 3.78
N VAL A 376 -4.05 30.49 4.43
CA VAL A 376 -4.15 29.04 4.19
C VAL A 376 -5.20 28.46 5.14
N GLU A 377 -6.13 27.68 4.60
CA GLU A 377 -7.11 26.95 5.40
C GLU A 377 -6.43 25.72 6.02
N VAL A 378 -6.54 25.52 7.33
CA VAL A 378 -5.88 24.41 8.04
C VAL A 378 -6.93 23.57 8.74
N ASN A 379 -7.02 22.30 8.35
CA ASN A 379 -7.94 21.31 8.89
C ASN A 379 -7.14 20.19 9.58
N TYR A 380 -7.62 19.74 10.73
CA TYR A 380 -6.99 18.63 11.47
C TYR A 380 -7.69 17.33 11.13
N VAL A 381 -6.92 16.27 10.90
CA VAL A 381 -7.43 14.90 10.73
C VAL A 381 -6.83 14.03 11.82
N THR A 382 -7.69 13.50 12.68
CA THR A 382 -7.28 12.57 13.72
C THR A 382 -7.46 11.15 13.22
N PRO A 383 -6.40 10.31 13.21
CA PRO A 383 -6.53 8.92 12.82
C PRO A 383 -7.50 8.16 13.75
N GLN A 384 -8.36 7.33 13.15
CA GLN A 384 -9.21 6.41 13.91
C GLN A 384 -8.39 5.15 14.24
N GLY A 385 -8.08 5.00 15.52
CA GLY A 385 -7.32 3.89 16.09
C GLY A 385 -8.19 2.75 16.59
#